data_AF-A0A2P5VYZ9-F1
#
_entry.id   AF-A0A2P5VYZ9-F1
#
_cell.length_a   1.000
_cell.length_b   1.000
_cell.length_c   1.000
_cell.angle_alpha   90.00
_cell.angle_beta   90.00
_cell.angle_gamma   90.00
#
_symmetry.space_group_name_H-M   'P 1'
#
loop_
_entity.id
_entity.type
_entity.pdbx_description
1 polymer ?
#
loop_
_entity_poly.entity_id
_entity_poly.type
_entity_poly.pdbx_seq_one_letter_code
_entity_poly.pdbx_strand_id
1 'polypeptide(L)'
;METKGKIVMKKYELGRLLGQGNFAKVYYARNIETSQSVAIKVIHKEKVLKVGLIDHTKREISIMNLVKHPNILELYEVMASKTKIYFVMEYAKGGELFKKVFKRKLREDLARKYFQQLISAVDFCHSRGVYHRDLKPENLLLDENGDLKVSDFGLSALAESKHQDGLLHTSCGTPAYVAPEVINRKGYDGAKADIWSCGVILFVLLAGYLPFNDSNLIAMYRKISTANYKIPNWFSPEVTKLLSRIFNPNPKARIPIARIMATPWFRKGFNPKPVERKHETEQAPRDLAAVLGSETKYNAFEAKKLTNLNAFDIISSSSGFDLSGLFTKNDEKKKEIQFTSMHSASAITSKLEDIAESLKLKVKMKDGGLLKMEGSNRGRKGALAIDAEIFEFTPSFHLVEIRKCSGDTLEFRNKLQEDVKPALKDIVWAWQGNTVQSC
;
A
#
# COMPACT_ATOMS: atom_id res chain seq x y z
N MET A 1 12.09 27.88 -35.54
CA MET A 1 13.16 27.94 -34.52
C MET A 1 12.78 27.00 -33.39
N GLU A 2 13.41 25.82 -33.32
CA GLU A 2 13.20 24.87 -32.24
C GLU A 2 13.81 25.44 -30.96
N THR A 3 12.98 25.67 -29.94
CA THR A 3 13.42 26.01 -28.60
C THR A 3 14.26 24.86 -28.05
N LYS A 4 15.59 25.04 -28.00
CA LYS A 4 16.51 24.08 -27.34
C LYS A 4 15.95 23.72 -25.97
N GLY A 5 15.60 22.44 -25.79
CA GLY A 5 14.93 21.97 -24.57
C GLY A 5 15.83 22.14 -23.36
N LYS A 6 15.24 22.46 -22.20
CA LYS A 6 16.00 22.56 -20.94
C LYS A 6 16.56 21.18 -20.60
N ILE A 7 17.88 21.06 -20.54
CA ILE A 7 18.53 19.81 -20.11
C ILE A 7 18.44 19.68 -18.58
N VAL A 8 17.91 18.56 -18.11
CA VAL A 8 17.79 18.19 -16.70
C VAL A 8 18.81 17.12 -16.36
N MET A 9 19.56 17.34 -15.29
CA MET A 9 20.59 16.43 -14.76
C MET A 9 21.58 15.94 -15.82
N LYS A 10 21.84 16.76 -16.86
CA LYS A 10 22.70 16.43 -18.01
C LYS A 10 22.31 15.15 -18.77
N LYS A 11 21.13 14.59 -18.54
CA LYS A 11 20.70 13.28 -19.09
C LYS A 11 19.43 13.35 -19.92
N TYR A 12 18.52 14.27 -19.60
CA TYR A 12 17.23 14.38 -20.26
C TYR A 12 16.99 15.77 -20.80
N GLU A 13 16.59 15.85 -22.06
CA GLU A 13 16.08 17.07 -22.69
C GLU A 13 14.58 17.17 -22.40
N LEU A 14 14.17 18.14 -21.56
CA LEU A 14 12.76 18.40 -21.30
C LEU A 14 12.08 19.06 -22.52
N GLY A 15 10.92 18.55 -22.87
CA GLY A 15 10.00 19.13 -23.84
C GLY A 15 8.71 19.64 -23.21
N ARG A 16 7.61 19.44 -23.94
CA ARG A 16 6.28 19.97 -23.59
C ARG A 16 5.74 19.42 -22.26
N LEU A 17 4.90 20.21 -21.60
CA LEU A 17 4.11 19.76 -20.44
C LEU A 17 3.07 18.73 -20.91
N LEU A 18 2.99 17.59 -20.24
CA LEU A 18 2.00 16.53 -20.47
C LEU A 18 0.82 16.63 -19.50
N GLY A 19 1.09 17.04 -18.26
CA GLY A 19 0.07 17.17 -17.22
C GLY A 19 0.55 17.99 -16.03
N GLN A 20 -0.39 18.55 -15.29
CA GLN A 20 -0.12 19.33 -14.08
C GLN A 20 -1.15 18.96 -13.02
N GLY A 21 -0.66 18.49 -11.88
CA GLY A 21 -1.45 18.33 -10.65
C GLY A 21 -1.05 19.37 -9.61
N ASN A 22 -1.68 19.32 -8.44
CA ASN A 22 -1.41 20.24 -7.32
C ASN A 22 0.04 20.16 -6.81
N PHE A 23 0.62 18.95 -6.83
CA PHE A 23 1.92 18.66 -6.23
C PHE A 23 3.02 18.37 -7.24
N ALA A 24 2.66 18.11 -8.50
CA ALA A 24 3.59 17.64 -9.52
C ALA A 24 3.29 18.23 -10.90
N LYS A 25 4.34 18.40 -11.71
CA LYS A 25 4.23 18.66 -13.14
C LYS A 25 4.87 17.52 -13.91
N VAL A 26 4.20 17.02 -14.94
CA VAL A 26 4.68 15.93 -15.79
C VAL A 26 5.05 16.50 -17.14
N TYR A 27 6.28 16.27 -17.56
CA TYR A 27 6.82 16.74 -18.82
C TYR A 27 7.17 15.57 -19.72
N TYR A 28 6.99 15.75 -21.02
CA TYR A 28 7.66 14.92 -22.01
C TYR A 28 9.16 15.23 -21.93
N ALA A 29 10.00 14.22 -22.07
CA ALA A 29 11.43 14.41 -22.23
C ALA A 29 12.01 13.35 -23.15
N ARG A 30 13.25 13.58 -23.59
CA ARG A 30 14.03 12.61 -24.36
C ARG A 30 15.36 12.37 -23.65
N ASN A 31 15.72 11.09 -23.48
CA ASN A 31 17.06 10.74 -23.03
C ASN A 31 18.07 11.17 -24.12
N ILE A 32 19.10 11.92 -23.74
CA ILE A 32 20.05 12.52 -24.69
C ILE A 32 20.95 11.45 -25.32
N GLU A 33 21.30 10.40 -24.58
CA GLU A 33 22.18 9.32 -25.03
C GLU A 33 21.42 8.31 -25.88
N THR A 34 20.26 7.85 -25.42
CA THR A 34 19.51 6.76 -26.09
C THR A 34 18.43 7.26 -27.05
N SER A 35 18.16 8.56 -27.07
CA SER A 35 17.01 9.17 -27.76
C SER A 35 15.64 8.61 -27.35
N GLN A 36 15.56 7.82 -26.27
CA GLN A 36 14.32 7.25 -25.77
C GLN A 36 13.38 8.35 -25.24
N SER A 37 12.13 8.34 -25.68
CA SER A 37 11.07 9.19 -25.13
C SER A 37 10.65 8.73 -23.73
N VAL A 38 10.55 9.66 -22.80
CA VAL A 38 10.17 9.41 -21.40
C VAL A 38 9.20 10.47 -20.88
N ALA A 39 8.50 10.16 -19.79
CA ALA A 39 7.73 11.12 -19.02
C ALA A 39 8.48 11.44 -17.72
N ILE A 40 8.69 12.71 -17.40
CA ILE A 40 9.34 13.14 -16.16
C ILE A 40 8.35 13.86 -15.26
N LYS A 41 7.97 13.22 -14.14
CA LYS A 41 7.17 13.82 -13.09
C LYS A 41 8.08 14.54 -12.10
N VAL A 42 7.88 15.86 -11.98
CA VAL A 42 8.69 16.75 -11.15
C VAL A 42 7.88 17.15 -9.92
N ILE A 43 8.41 16.83 -8.73
CA ILE A 43 7.82 17.14 -7.42
C ILE A 43 8.76 18.04 -6.65
N HIS A 44 8.24 19.06 -5.95
CA HIS A 44 9.05 19.92 -5.09
C HIS A 44 9.26 19.28 -3.71
N LYS A 45 10.50 19.21 -3.23
CA LYS A 45 10.87 18.58 -1.94
C LYS A 45 10.17 19.21 -0.74
N GLU A 46 10.03 20.54 -0.72
CA GLU A 46 9.28 21.26 0.33
C GLU A 46 7.84 20.78 0.48
N LYS A 47 7.20 20.38 -0.62
CA LYS A 47 5.83 19.83 -0.60
C LYS A 47 5.77 18.41 -0.03
N VAL A 48 6.86 17.64 -0.13
CA VAL A 48 6.98 16.28 0.43
C VAL A 48 7.31 16.32 1.92
N LEU A 49 8.23 17.22 2.31
CA LEU A 49 8.69 17.40 3.70
C LEU A 49 7.57 17.89 4.64
N LYS A 50 6.68 18.77 4.16
CA LYS A 50 5.58 19.32 4.98
C LYS A 50 4.53 18.29 5.43
N VAL A 51 4.52 17.08 4.86
CA VAL A 51 3.46 16.09 5.10
C VAL A 51 3.95 14.86 5.88
N GLY A 52 5.23 14.80 6.30
CA GLY A 52 5.73 13.70 7.15
C GLY A 52 5.64 12.30 6.53
N LEU A 53 5.39 12.19 5.21
CA LEU A 53 5.15 10.94 4.48
C LEU A 53 6.42 10.34 3.87
N ILE A 54 7.59 10.84 4.24
CA ILE A 54 8.86 10.52 3.57
C ILE A 54 9.12 9.01 3.59
N ASP A 55 8.89 8.33 4.72
CA ASP A 55 9.22 6.91 4.85
C ASP A 55 8.18 6.00 4.18
N HIS A 56 6.89 6.37 4.20
CA HIS A 56 5.86 5.71 3.40
C HIS A 56 6.12 5.87 1.89
N THR A 57 6.49 7.07 1.48
CA THR A 57 6.84 7.40 0.09
C THR A 57 8.08 6.63 -0.36
N LYS A 58 9.13 6.55 0.46
CA LYS A 58 10.32 5.75 0.17
C LYS A 58 9.96 4.28 -0.04
N ARG A 59 9.16 3.70 0.85
CA ARG A 59 8.74 2.29 0.76
C ARG A 59 7.97 2.02 -0.53
N GLU A 60 6.98 2.86 -0.84
CA GLU A 60 6.18 2.69 -2.05
C GLU A 60 7.02 2.87 -3.33
N ILE A 61 7.93 3.86 -3.36
CA ILE A 61 8.87 4.05 -4.48
C ILE A 61 9.81 2.85 -4.64
N SER A 62 10.35 2.32 -3.54
CA SER A 62 11.22 1.14 -3.56
C SER A 62 10.48 -0.08 -4.13
N ILE A 63 9.21 -0.27 -3.78
CA ILE A 63 8.41 -1.37 -4.35
C ILE A 63 8.08 -1.08 -5.83
N MET A 64 7.80 0.17 -6.20
CA MET A 64 7.54 0.55 -7.59
C MET A 64 8.74 0.30 -8.52
N ASN A 65 9.98 0.49 -8.04
CA ASN A 65 11.18 0.11 -8.78
C ASN A 65 11.26 -1.40 -9.08
N LEU A 66 10.58 -2.23 -8.28
CA LEU A 66 10.56 -3.70 -8.40
C LEU A 66 9.29 -4.20 -9.10
N VAL A 67 8.32 -3.32 -9.39
CA VAL A 67 7.05 -3.64 -10.04
C VAL A 67 7.23 -3.53 -11.55
N LYS A 68 7.39 -4.69 -12.21
CA LYS A 68 7.37 -4.81 -13.67
C LYS A 68 6.13 -5.58 -14.12
N HIS A 69 5.21 -4.87 -14.76
CA HIS A 69 3.97 -5.45 -15.29
C HIS A 69 3.59 -4.74 -16.60
N PRO A 70 3.12 -5.45 -17.64
CA PRO A 70 2.83 -4.85 -18.95
C PRO A 70 1.80 -3.71 -18.90
N ASN A 71 0.86 -3.76 -17.96
CA ASN A 71 -0.19 -2.74 -17.79
C ASN A 71 0.06 -1.74 -16.65
N ILE A 72 1.28 -1.70 -16.11
CA ILE A 72 1.71 -0.65 -15.16
C ILE A 72 2.75 0.20 -15.86
N LEU A 73 2.66 1.51 -15.68
CA LEU A 73 3.61 2.46 -16.24
C LEU A 73 4.96 2.31 -15.53
N GLU A 74 6.01 1.94 -16.28
CA GLU A 74 7.31 1.60 -15.69
C GLU A 74 8.04 2.85 -15.16
N LEU A 75 8.61 2.74 -13.96
CA LEU A 75 9.54 3.73 -13.40
C LEU A 75 10.96 3.31 -13.81
N TYR A 76 11.63 4.14 -14.61
CA TYR A 76 12.99 3.86 -15.06
C TYR A 76 14.03 4.29 -14.02
N GLU A 77 13.88 5.49 -13.46
CA GLU A 77 14.76 5.97 -12.39
C GLU A 77 14.16 7.14 -11.62
N VAL A 78 14.74 7.40 -10.45
CA VAL A 78 14.44 8.59 -9.63
C VAL A 78 15.72 9.40 -9.49
N MET A 79 15.64 10.69 -9.83
CA MET A 79 16.71 11.66 -9.61
C MET A 79 16.24 12.72 -8.63
N ALA A 80 17.17 13.40 -7.95
CA ALA A 80 16.81 14.55 -7.13
C ALA A 80 17.84 15.67 -7.22
N SER A 81 17.35 16.89 -7.03
CA SER A 81 18.16 18.08 -6.73
C SER A 81 17.94 18.50 -5.28
N LYS A 82 18.54 19.63 -4.89
CA LYS A 82 18.29 20.27 -3.58
C LYS A 82 16.80 20.57 -3.34
N THR A 83 16.04 20.90 -4.38
CA THR A 83 14.66 21.40 -4.26
C THR A 83 13.61 20.52 -4.91
N LYS A 84 13.99 19.54 -5.74
CA LYS A 84 13.06 18.76 -6.57
C LYS A 84 13.42 17.28 -6.62
N ILE A 85 12.40 16.45 -6.80
CA ILE A 85 12.50 15.03 -7.12
C ILE A 85 11.93 14.84 -8.52
N TYR A 86 12.59 14.01 -9.32
CA TYR A 86 12.26 13.72 -10.71
C TYR A 86 12.06 12.21 -10.85
N PHE A 87 10.83 11.80 -11.18
CA PHE A 87 10.51 10.42 -11.52
C PHE A 87 10.54 10.30 -13.03
N VAL A 88 11.50 9.55 -13.56
CA VAL A 88 11.62 9.27 -14.99
C VAL A 88 10.89 7.97 -15.28
N MET A 89 9.89 8.03 -16.14
CA MET A 89 8.95 6.94 -16.35
C MET A 89 8.71 6.68 -17.84
N GLU A 90 8.13 5.53 -18.14
CA GLU A 90 7.64 5.17 -19.46
C GLU A 90 6.69 6.26 -20.01
N TYR A 91 6.89 6.64 -21.28
CA TYR A 91 5.99 7.57 -21.96
C TYR A 91 4.87 6.82 -22.68
N ALA A 92 3.66 6.87 -22.12
CA ALA A 92 2.46 6.33 -22.73
C ALA A 92 1.99 7.19 -23.92
N LYS A 93 2.47 6.87 -25.13
CA LYS A 93 2.23 7.65 -26.37
C LYS A 93 0.75 7.79 -26.73
N GLY A 94 -0.08 6.82 -26.34
CA GLY A 94 -1.51 6.81 -26.58
C GLY A 94 -2.30 7.80 -25.72
N GLY A 95 -1.69 8.42 -24.70
CA GLY A 95 -2.34 9.40 -23.83
C GLY A 95 -3.44 8.79 -22.96
N GLU A 96 -4.29 9.64 -22.36
CA GLU A 96 -5.38 9.21 -21.48
C GLU A 96 -6.45 8.43 -22.23
N LEU A 97 -6.80 7.25 -21.70
CA LEU A 97 -7.87 6.39 -22.22
C LEU A 97 -9.17 7.18 -22.37
N PHE A 98 -9.55 7.92 -21.33
CA PHE A 98 -10.81 8.64 -21.31
C PHE A 98 -10.84 9.80 -22.31
N LYS A 99 -9.74 10.47 -22.63
CA LYS A 99 -9.76 11.50 -23.69
C LYS A 99 -10.13 10.93 -25.07
N LYS A 100 -9.79 9.66 -25.32
CA LYS A 100 -10.19 8.96 -26.55
C LYS A 100 -11.62 8.42 -26.49
N VAL A 101 -12.09 8.07 -25.30
CA VAL A 101 -13.36 7.36 -25.09
C VAL A 101 -14.51 8.28 -24.68
N PHE A 102 -14.27 9.41 -24.02
CA PHE A 102 -15.29 10.25 -23.38
C PHE A 102 -16.40 10.74 -24.33
N LYS A 103 -16.15 10.73 -25.64
CA LYS A 103 -17.17 11.07 -26.64
C LYS A 103 -18.25 9.98 -26.83
N ARG A 104 -18.02 8.72 -26.42
CA ARG A 104 -18.93 7.57 -26.65
C ARG A 104 -18.73 6.44 -25.63
N LYS A 105 -19.80 5.71 -25.29
CA LYS A 105 -19.67 4.43 -24.58
C LYS A 105 -18.86 3.41 -25.41
N LEU A 106 -18.10 2.54 -24.74
CA LEU A 106 -17.40 1.44 -25.39
C LEU A 106 -18.31 0.24 -25.61
N ARG A 107 -17.99 -0.53 -26.65
CA ARG A 107 -18.51 -1.89 -26.80
C ARG A 107 -18.01 -2.75 -25.65
N GLU A 108 -18.85 -3.67 -25.21
CA GLU A 108 -18.58 -4.51 -24.05
C GLU A 108 -17.27 -5.29 -24.18
N ASP A 109 -16.93 -5.78 -25.37
CA ASP A 109 -15.69 -6.53 -25.60
C ASP A 109 -14.43 -5.67 -25.39
N LEU A 110 -14.46 -4.42 -25.82
CA LEU A 110 -13.34 -3.50 -25.63
C LEU A 110 -13.24 -3.01 -24.18
N ALA A 111 -14.38 -2.69 -23.56
CA ALA A 111 -14.42 -2.36 -22.13
C ALA A 111 -13.91 -3.53 -21.26
N ARG A 112 -14.26 -4.77 -21.63
CA ARG A 112 -13.75 -5.97 -20.99
C ARG A 112 -12.25 -6.11 -21.15
N LYS A 113 -11.68 -5.89 -22.34
CA LYS A 113 -10.22 -5.90 -22.56
C LYS A 113 -9.51 -4.92 -21.61
N TYR A 114 -9.96 -3.67 -21.53
CA TYR A 114 -9.36 -2.69 -20.63
C TYR A 114 -9.55 -3.05 -19.16
N PHE A 115 -10.73 -3.56 -18.77
CA PHE A 115 -10.98 -3.99 -17.41
C PHE A 115 -10.12 -5.20 -17.00
N GLN A 116 -9.88 -6.14 -17.92
CA GLN A 116 -8.97 -7.26 -17.70
C GLN A 116 -7.54 -6.78 -17.44
N GLN A 117 -7.05 -5.83 -18.25
CA GLN A 117 -5.72 -5.22 -18.07
C GLN A 117 -5.62 -4.45 -16.75
N LEU A 118 -6.67 -3.70 -16.39
CA LEU A 118 -6.75 -2.97 -15.12
C LEU A 118 -6.69 -3.94 -13.92
N ILE A 119 -7.54 -4.96 -13.91
CA ILE A 119 -7.57 -5.95 -12.82
C ILE A 119 -6.26 -6.72 -12.75
N SER A 120 -5.63 -7.06 -13.88
CA SER A 120 -4.30 -7.70 -13.88
C SER A 120 -3.23 -6.82 -13.21
N ALA A 121 -3.20 -5.52 -13.53
CA ALA A 121 -2.27 -4.57 -12.90
C ALA A 121 -2.55 -4.41 -11.39
N VAL A 122 -3.81 -4.29 -11.01
CA VAL A 122 -4.22 -4.12 -9.60
C VAL A 122 -3.91 -5.38 -8.79
N ASP A 123 -4.20 -6.58 -9.30
CA ASP A 123 -3.86 -7.86 -8.66
C ASP A 123 -2.35 -7.98 -8.42
N PHE A 124 -1.57 -7.63 -9.44
CA PHE A 124 -0.11 -7.65 -9.38
C PHE A 124 0.43 -6.75 -8.24
N CYS A 125 -0.10 -5.53 -8.12
CA CYS A 125 0.28 -4.61 -7.04
C CYS A 125 -0.20 -5.09 -5.66
N HIS A 126 -1.46 -5.52 -5.55
CA HIS A 126 -2.05 -5.97 -4.28
C HIS A 126 -1.29 -7.16 -3.70
N SER A 127 -0.83 -8.10 -4.55
CA SER A 127 0.00 -9.23 -4.12
C SER A 127 1.36 -8.84 -3.53
N ARG A 128 1.79 -7.58 -3.72
CA ARG A 128 3.04 -6.99 -3.19
C ARG A 128 2.78 -5.95 -2.08
N GLY A 129 1.55 -5.85 -1.60
CA GLY A 129 1.16 -4.88 -0.57
C GLY A 129 1.12 -3.43 -1.04
N VAL A 130 1.09 -3.20 -2.37
CA VAL A 130 0.92 -1.86 -2.95
C VAL A 130 -0.53 -1.67 -3.35
N TYR A 131 -1.14 -0.60 -2.87
CA TYR A 131 -2.52 -0.22 -3.18
C TYR A 131 -2.51 1.13 -3.88
N HIS A 132 -3.36 1.29 -4.90
CA HIS A 132 -3.36 2.52 -5.67
C HIS A 132 -4.04 3.67 -4.92
N ARG A 133 -5.19 3.44 -4.27
CA ARG A 133 -5.98 4.38 -3.44
C ARG A 133 -6.60 5.59 -4.16
N ASP A 134 -6.10 5.95 -5.34
CA ASP A 134 -6.61 7.05 -6.18
C ASP A 134 -6.86 6.61 -7.64
N LEU A 135 -7.45 5.42 -7.86
CA LEU A 135 -7.76 4.96 -9.22
C LEU A 135 -8.87 5.81 -9.84
N LYS A 136 -8.56 6.45 -10.97
CA LYS A 136 -9.44 7.35 -11.69
C LYS A 136 -9.06 7.46 -13.17
N PRO A 137 -9.95 7.97 -14.05
CA PRO A 137 -9.70 8.12 -15.48
C PRO A 137 -8.36 8.72 -15.87
N GLU A 138 -7.91 9.72 -15.12
CA GLU A 138 -6.68 10.48 -15.34
C GLU A 138 -5.43 9.61 -15.17
N ASN A 139 -5.54 8.53 -14.40
CA ASN A 139 -4.45 7.57 -14.13
C ASN A 139 -4.47 6.37 -15.10
N LEU A 140 -5.38 6.36 -16.09
CA LEU A 140 -5.49 5.31 -17.09
C LEU A 140 -5.02 5.83 -18.45
N LEU A 141 -3.79 5.44 -18.81
CA LEU A 141 -3.14 5.81 -20.05
C LEU A 141 -3.14 4.65 -21.04
N LEU A 142 -2.77 4.95 -22.28
CA LEU A 142 -2.60 3.97 -23.35
C LEU A 142 -1.19 4.05 -23.91
N ASP A 143 -0.58 2.90 -24.16
CA ASP A 143 0.67 2.81 -24.91
C ASP A 143 0.44 3.04 -26.42
N GLU A 144 1.49 2.81 -27.21
CA GLU A 144 1.43 2.95 -28.68
C GLU A 144 0.58 1.89 -29.38
N ASN A 145 0.37 0.74 -28.74
CA ASN A 145 -0.47 -0.35 -29.25
C ASN A 145 -1.93 -0.22 -28.80
N GLY A 146 -2.25 0.80 -27.98
CA GLY A 146 -3.56 0.98 -27.39
C GLY A 146 -3.86 0.01 -26.25
N ASP A 147 -2.83 -0.55 -25.61
CA ASP A 147 -2.97 -1.32 -24.37
C ASP A 147 -2.89 -0.40 -23.15
N LEU A 148 -3.63 -0.75 -22.09
CA LEU A 148 -3.71 0.04 -20.87
C LEU A 148 -2.37 0.12 -20.14
N LYS A 149 -2.01 1.32 -19.69
CA LYS A 149 -0.93 1.60 -18.75
C LYS A 149 -1.49 2.40 -17.57
N VAL A 150 -1.53 1.77 -16.40
CA VAL A 150 -1.94 2.43 -15.17
C VAL A 150 -0.75 3.19 -14.59
N SER A 151 -0.90 4.50 -14.41
CA SER A 151 0.13 5.38 -13.84
C SER A 151 -0.07 5.62 -12.35
N ASP A 152 0.90 6.26 -11.69
CA ASP A 152 0.79 6.79 -10.32
C ASP A 152 0.56 5.78 -9.18
N PHE A 153 0.81 4.49 -9.42
CA PHE A 153 0.99 3.53 -8.34
C PHE A 153 2.15 3.95 -7.41
N GLY A 154 1.96 3.83 -6.10
CA GLY A 154 3.01 4.08 -5.10
C GLY A 154 3.42 5.55 -4.91
N LEU A 155 2.67 6.49 -5.50
CA LEU A 155 2.79 7.92 -5.23
C LEU A 155 1.50 8.51 -4.63
N SER A 156 0.51 7.66 -4.37
CA SER A 156 -0.78 8.03 -3.79
C SER A 156 -0.69 8.30 -2.29
N ALA A 157 0.29 7.72 -1.59
CA ALA A 157 0.61 8.12 -0.22
C ALA A 157 0.88 9.63 -0.13
N LEU A 158 1.52 10.24 -1.14
CA LEU A 158 1.74 11.70 -1.20
C LEU A 158 0.45 12.49 -1.48
N ALA A 159 -0.52 11.89 -2.17
CA ALA A 159 -1.82 12.51 -2.46
C ALA A 159 -2.78 12.47 -1.25
N GLU A 160 -2.52 11.61 -0.27
CA GLU A 160 -3.24 11.55 1.01
C GLU A 160 -2.87 12.69 1.98
N SER A 161 -2.16 13.73 1.51
CA SER A 161 -1.89 14.95 2.28
C SER A 161 -3.21 15.69 2.57
N LYS A 162 -3.85 15.30 3.67
CA LYS A 162 -4.98 15.98 4.28
C LYS A 162 -4.67 17.47 4.42
N HIS A 163 -5.53 18.31 3.85
CA HIS A 163 -5.66 19.66 4.35
C HIS A 163 -6.22 19.61 5.79
N GLN A 164 -5.78 20.54 6.64
CA GLN A 164 -6.20 20.68 8.04
C GLN A 164 -7.68 21.10 8.19
N ASP A 165 -8.37 21.40 7.09
CA ASP A 165 -9.79 21.76 7.05
C ASP A 165 -10.72 20.54 6.98
N GLY A 166 -10.16 19.32 6.88
CA GLY A 166 -10.97 18.12 6.91
C GLY A 166 -12.03 18.10 5.80
N LEU A 167 -11.70 18.56 4.59
CA LEU A 167 -12.49 18.33 3.38
C LEU A 167 -11.56 17.73 2.33
N LEU A 168 -12.01 16.69 1.62
CA LEU A 168 -11.35 16.19 0.42
C LEU A 168 -11.57 17.20 -0.71
N HIS A 169 -10.94 18.37 -0.62
CA HIS A 169 -10.88 19.30 -1.74
C HIS A 169 -9.72 18.91 -2.66
N THR A 170 -9.93 17.86 -3.44
CA THR A 170 -9.25 17.75 -4.73
C THR A 170 -9.80 18.86 -5.62
N SER A 171 -9.04 19.94 -5.76
CA SER A 171 -9.24 20.96 -6.79
C SER A 171 -9.45 20.26 -8.15
N CYS A 172 -10.69 20.30 -8.64
CA CYS A 172 -11.16 19.76 -9.94
C CYS A 172 -11.27 18.22 -10.13
N GLY A 173 -11.47 17.41 -9.07
CA GLY A 173 -11.74 15.97 -9.22
C GLY A 173 -13.10 15.54 -8.64
N THR A 174 -13.90 14.78 -9.41
CA THR A 174 -15.18 14.24 -8.94
C THR A 174 -14.93 13.11 -7.92
N PRO A 175 -15.44 13.18 -6.67
CA PRO A 175 -15.27 12.11 -5.67
C PRO A 175 -16.04 10.81 -6.02
N ALA A 176 -16.62 10.73 -7.22
CA ALA A 176 -17.45 9.63 -7.69
C ALA A 176 -16.70 8.30 -7.85
N TYR A 177 -15.36 8.29 -7.85
CA TYR A 177 -14.53 7.08 -7.94
C TYR A 177 -14.17 6.49 -6.58
N VAL A 178 -14.47 7.20 -5.49
CA VAL A 178 -14.04 6.87 -4.14
C VAL A 178 -15.04 5.91 -3.48
N ALA A 179 -14.53 4.92 -2.75
CA ALA A 179 -15.34 3.95 -2.02
C ALA A 179 -16.02 4.57 -0.78
N PRO A 180 -17.19 4.06 -0.34
CA PRO A 180 -17.91 4.57 0.82
C PRO A 180 -17.07 4.69 2.10
N GLU A 181 -16.22 3.69 2.36
CA GLU A 181 -15.38 3.63 3.56
C GLU A 181 -14.29 4.70 3.57
N VAL A 182 -13.82 5.15 2.41
CA VAL A 182 -12.80 6.20 2.28
C VAL A 182 -13.41 7.57 2.64
N ILE A 183 -14.68 7.79 2.27
CA ILE A 183 -15.42 9.00 2.64
C ILE A 183 -15.64 9.09 4.16
N ASN A 184 -15.82 7.95 4.82
CA ASN A 184 -16.13 7.84 6.25
C ASN A 184 -14.91 7.95 7.19
N ARG A 185 -13.70 8.19 6.64
CA ARG A 185 -12.47 8.62 7.36
C ARG A 185 -11.98 7.77 8.52
N LYS A 186 -12.38 6.50 8.57
CA LYS A 186 -11.76 5.49 9.43
C LYS A 186 -10.79 4.72 8.54
N GLY A 187 -9.64 4.28 9.07
CA GLY A 187 -8.67 3.50 8.29
C GLY A 187 -9.39 2.43 7.47
N TYR A 188 -9.02 2.32 6.18
CA TYR A 188 -9.75 1.51 5.21
C TYR A 188 -8.83 0.47 4.57
N ASP A 189 -9.45 -0.61 4.07
CA ASP A 189 -8.76 -1.62 3.29
C ASP A 189 -8.52 -1.09 1.88
N GLY A 190 -7.27 -0.74 1.57
CA GLY A 190 -6.86 -0.19 0.28
C GLY A 190 -7.19 -1.12 -0.89
N ALA A 191 -7.12 -2.44 -0.70
CA ALA A 191 -7.46 -3.40 -1.74
C ALA A 191 -8.95 -3.34 -2.09
N LYS A 192 -9.81 -3.22 -1.08
CA LYS A 192 -11.26 -3.10 -1.29
C LYS A 192 -11.63 -1.76 -1.92
N ALA A 193 -10.96 -0.68 -1.53
CA ALA A 193 -11.18 0.64 -2.12
C ALA A 193 -10.83 0.65 -3.62
N ASP A 194 -9.69 0.08 -4.01
CA ASP A 194 -9.29 -0.02 -5.42
C ASP A 194 -10.31 -0.81 -6.26
N ILE A 195 -10.84 -1.91 -5.72
CA ILE A 195 -11.87 -2.72 -6.41
C ILE A 195 -13.13 -1.89 -6.69
N TRP A 196 -13.55 -1.04 -5.76
CA TRP A 196 -14.68 -0.12 -5.98
C TRP A 196 -14.38 0.83 -7.13
N SER A 197 -13.22 1.48 -7.11
CA SER A 197 -12.79 2.41 -8.16
C SER A 197 -12.70 1.72 -9.53
N CYS A 198 -12.19 0.47 -9.60
CA CYS A 198 -12.24 -0.35 -10.81
C CYS A 198 -13.67 -0.55 -11.32
N GLY A 199 -14.63 -0.79 -10.41
CA GLY A 199 -16.06 -0.88 -10.75
C GLY A 199 -16.62 0.40 -11.35
N VAL A 200 -16.28 1.56 -10.75
CA VAL A 200 -16.68 2.87 -11.28
C VAL A 200 -16.12 3.05 -12.69
N ILE A 201 -14.83 2.77 -12.89
CA ILE A 201 -14.17 2.84 -14.20
C ILE A 201 -14.90 1.94 -15.22
N LEU A 202 -15.16 0.67 -14.88
CA LEU A 202 -15.88 -0.25 -15.77
C LEU A 202 -17.26 0.29 -16.15
N PHE A 203 -18.01 0.80 -15.17
CA PHE A 203 -19.30 1.41 -15.42
C PHE A 203 -19.18 2.57 -16.40
N VAL A 204 -18.25 3.52 -16.20
CA VAL A 204 -18.09 4.66 -17.10
C VAL A 204 -17.70 4.21 -18.51
N LEU A 205 -16.82 3.22 -18.66
CA LEU A 205 -16.44 2.68 -19.97
C LEU A 205 -17.65 2.13 -20.74
N LEU A 206 -18.59 1.48 -20.05
CA LEU A 206 -19.78 0.85 -20.66
C LEU A 206 -20.99 1.80 -20.80
N ALA A 207 -21.15 2.73 -19.86
CA ALA A 207 -22.30 3.63 -19.79
C ALA A 207 -22.03 4.96 -20.49
N GLY A 208 -20.79 5.44 -20.49
CA GLY A 208 -20.41 6.79 -20.91
C GLY A 208 -20.71 7.87 -19.86
N TYR A 209 -21.14 7.49 -18.66
CA TYR A 209 -21.43 8.40 -17.54
C TYR A 209 -21.13 7.73 -16.19
N LEU A 210 -21.08 8.52 -15.12
CA LEU A 210 -20.77 8.06 -13.76
C LEU A 210 -21.94 7.29 -13.11
N PRO A 211 -21.69 6.17 -12.40
CA PRO A 211 -22.74 5.42 -11.71
C PRO A 211 -23.36 6.23 -10.54
N PHE A 212 -22.52 6.98 -9.83
CA PHE A 212 -22.91 7.83 -8.71
C PHE A 212 -22.61 9.28 -9.08
N ASN A 213 -23.64 10.01 -9.52
CA ASN A 213 -23.52 11.42 -9.85
C ASN A 213 -24.75 12.18 -9.36
N ASP A 214 -24.53 13.38 -8.85
CA ASP A 214 -25.58 14.31 -8.44
C ASP A 214 -25.01 15.74 -8.40
N SER A 215 -25.83 16.74 -8.65
CA SER A 215 -25.42 18.15 -8.50
C SER A 215 -25.23 18.52 -7.03
N ASN A 216 -25.95 17.84 -6.11
CA ASN A 216 -25.77 17.99 -4.68
C ASN A 216 -24.76 16.96 -4.16
N LEU A 217 -23.63 17.44 -3.61
CA LEU A 217 -22.56 16.58 -3.09
C LEU A 217 -23.05 15.62 -1.99
N ILE A 218 -23.94 16.05 -1.11
CA ILE A 218 -24.49 15.21 -0.04
C ILE A 218 -25.36 14.10 -0.64
N ALA A 219 -26.18 14.42 -1.65
CA ALA A 219 -26.98 13.43 -2.37
C ALA A 219 -26.09 12.42 -3.11
N MET A 220 -25.01 12.88 -3.75
CA MET A 220 -24.02 11.99 -4.37
C MET A 220 -23.36 11.07 -3.34
N TYR A 221 -22.93 11.59 -2.18
CA TYR A 221 -22.38 10.76 -1.11
C TYR A 221 -23.39 9.75 -0.56
N ARG A 222 -24.66 10.12 -0.44
CA ARG A 222 -25.73 9.17 -0.09
C ARG A 222 -25.83 8.05 -1.12
N LYS A 223 -25.80 8.37 -2.42
CA LYS A 223 -25.80 7.35 -3.50
C LYS A 223 -24.60 6.42 -3.43
N ILE A 224 -23.41 6.95 -3.15
CA ILE A 224 -22.19 6.16 -2.97
C ILE A 224 -22.36 5.22 -1.77
N SER A 225 -22.73 5.77 -0.60
CA SER A 225 -22.88 5.01 0.64
C SER A 225 -23.93 3.90 0.59
N THR A 226 -25.01 4.10 -0.16
CA THR A 226 -26.06 3.08 -0.35
C THR A 226 -25.89 2.23 -1.61
N ALA A 227 -24.83 2.49 -2.39
CA ALA A 227 -24.66 1.95 -3.74
C ALA A 227 -25.93 2.08 -4.60
N ASN A 228 -26.57 3.26 -4.59
CA ASN A 228 -27.72 3.56 -5.42
C ASN A 228 -27.29 4.08 -6.80
N TYR A 229 -27.34 3.20 -7.80
CA TYR A 229 -27.04 3.50 -9.20
C TYR A 229 -28.05 2.81 -10.12
N LYS A 230 -28.22 3.34 -11.34
CA LYS A 230 -29.11 2.75 -12.35
C LYS A 230 -28.31 1.92 -13.34
N ILE A 231 -28.77 0.69 -13.61
CA ILE A 231 -28.21 -0.16 -14.66
C ILE A 231 -28.78 0.28 -16.01
N PRO A 232 -27.95 0.64 -17.00
CA PRO A 232 -28.42 0.87 -18.36
C PRO A 232 -29.02 -0.39 -18.98
N ASN A 233 -30.07 -0.25 -19.79
CA ASN A 233 -30.73 -1.38 -20.46
C ASN A 233 -29.84 -2.15 -21.45
N TRP A 234 -28.75 -1.55 -21.93
CA TRP A 234 -27.78 -2.19 -22.81
C TRP A 234 -26.69 -2.98 -22.08
N PHE A 235 -26.71 -3.07 -20.75
CA PHE A 235 -25.77 -3.90 -20.01
C PHE A 235 -26.19 -5.36 -20.07
N SER A 236 -25.24 -6.25 -20.34
CA SER A 236 -25.50 -7.68 -20.25
C SER A 236 -25.84 -8.10 -18.80
N PRO A 237 -26.62 -9.18 -18.61
CA PRO A 237 -26.88 -9.73 -17.27
C PRO A 237 -25.59 -10.09 -16.53
N GLU A 238 -24.58 -10.55 -17.26
CA GLU A 238 -23.28 -10.94 -16.70
C GLU A 238 -22.52 -9.76 -16.10
N VAL A 239 -22.41 -8.63 -16.83
CA VAL A 239 -21.72 -7.45 -16.31
C VAL A 239 -22.52 -6.78 -15.19
N THR A 240 -23.85 -6.81 -15.28
CA THR A 240 -24.75 -6.33 -14.22
C THR A 240 -24.51 -7.11 -12.92
N LYS A 241 -24.43 -8.43 -12.99
CA LYS A 241 -24.11 -9.29 -11.86
C LYS A 241 -22.71 -9.00 -11.30
N LEU A 242 -21.71 -8.80 -12.15
CA LEU A 242 -20.36 -8.43 -11.72
C LEU A 242 -20.35 -7.09 -10.96
N LEU A 243 -20.94 -6.04 -11.54
CA LEU A 243 -21.01 -4.71 -10.94
C LEU A 243 -21.75 -4.70 -9.61
N SER A 244 -22.85 -5.46 -9.48
CA SER A 244 -23.58 -5.58 -8.19
C SER A 244 -22.71 -6.15 -7.06
N ARG A 245 -21.74 -7.00 -7.38
CA ARG A 245 -20.80 -7.58 -6.40
C ARG A 245 -19.61 -6.67 -6.11
N ILE A 246 -19.21 -5.84 -7.07
CA ILE A 246 -18.18 -4.82 -6.91
C ILE A 246 -18.72 -3.64 -6.08
N PHE A 247 -19.92 -3.14 -6.39
CA PHE A 247 -20.58 -2.06 -5.66
C PHE A 247 -21.30 -2.53 -4.39
N ASN A 248 -20.72 -3.50 -3.68
CA ASN A 248 -21.18 -3.80 -2.33
C ASN A 248 -20.64 -2.72 -1.37
N PRO A 249 -21.50 -1.95 -0.68
CA PRO A 249 -21.04 -0.90 0.25
C PRO A 249 -20.22 -1.46 1.41
N ASN A 250 -20.49 -2.70 1.83
CA ASN A 250 -19.72 -3.35 2.88
C ASN A 250 -18.41 -3.92 2.30
N PRO A 251 -17.23 -3.38 2.65
CA PRO A 251 -15.95 -3.83 2.10
C PRO A 251 -15.66 -5.30 2.43
N LYS A 252 -16.17 -5.84 3.55
CA LYS A 252 -15.99 -7.24 3.92
C LYS A 252 -16.75 -8.20 2.98
N ALA A 253 -17.89 -7.76 2.46
CA ALA A 253 -18.72 -8.52 1.51
C ALA A 253 -18.39 -8.23 0.05
N ARG A 254 -17.66 -7.15 -0.24
CA ARG A 254 -17.20 -6.78 -1.59
C ARG A 254 -16.33 -7.87 -2.20
N ILE A 255 -16.65 -8.21 -3.46
CA ILE A 255 -15.98 -9.29 -4.21
C ILE A 255 -14.46 -9.09 -4.25
N PRO A 256 -13.64 -10.10 -3.93
CA PRO A 256 -12.19 -10.02 -4.09
C PRO A 256 -11.76 -10.23 -5.55
N ILE A 257 -10.57 -9.75 -5.92
CA ILE A 257 -10.04 -9.84 -7.29
C ILE A 257 -10.03 -11.26 -7.84
N ALA A 258 -9.57 -12.25 -7.05
CA ALA A 258 -9.58 -13.66 -7.46
C ALA A 258 -10.97 -14.14 -7.91
N ARG A 259 -12.05 -13.63 -7.30
CA ARG A 259 -13.43 -13.95 -7.67
C ARG A 259 -13.93 -13.12 -8.86
N ILE A 260 -13.41 -11.92 -9.09
CA ILE A 260 -13.65 -11.13 -10.32
C ILE A 260 -13.07 -11.90 -11.51
N MET A 261 -11.81 -12.32 -11.42
CA MET A 261 -11.10 -13.05 -12.48
C MET A 261 -11.72 -14.43 -12.80
N ALA A 262 -12.45 -15.00 -11.85
CA ALA A 262 -13.18 -16.25 -12.03
C ALA A 262 -14.56 -16.09 -12.68
N THR A 263 -15.06 -14.85 -12.88
CA THR A 263 -16.39 -14.65 -13.49
C THR A 263 -16.41 -15.01 -14.97
N PRO A 264 -17.52 -15.54 -15.51
CA PRO A 264 -17.66 -15.81 -16.95
C PRO A 264 -17.42 -14.56 -17.79
N TRP A 265 -17.99 -13.43 -17.35
CA TRP A 265 -17.80 -12.14 -18.01
C TRP A 265 -16.33 -11.76 -18.16
N PHE A 266 -15.54 -11.92 -17.09
CA PHE A 266 -14.11 -11.58 -17.11
C PHE A 266 -13.29 -12.56 -17.94
N ARG A 267 -13.59 -13.85 -17.90
CA ARG A 267 -12.78 -14.88 -18.61
C ARG A 267 -12.94 -14.84 -20.13
N LYS A 268 -14.02 -14.25 -20.65
CA LYS A 268 -14.28 -14.18 -22.09
C LYS A 268 -13.15 -13.44 -22.81
N GLY A 269 -12.39 -14.17 -23.63
CA GLY A 269 -11.25 -13.64 -24.39
C GLY A 269 -10.04 -13.23 -23.53
N PHE A 270 -9.99 -13.64 -22.26
CA PHE A 270 -8.87 -13.32 -21.38
C PHE A 270 -7.66 -14.19 -21.72
N ASN A 271 -6.58 -13.56 -22.19
CA ASN A 271 -5.30 -14.23 -22.42
C ASN A 271 -4.23 -13.55 -21.55
N PRO A 272 -3.83 -14.14 -20.41
CA PRO A 272 -2.83 -13.53 -19.55
C PRO A 272 -1.49 -13.49 -20.29
N LYS A 273 -0.97 -12.29 -20.58
CA LYS A 273 0.42 -12.16 -21.05
C LYS A 273 1.32 -12.65 -19.91
N PRO A 274 2.26 -13.59 -20.15
CA PRO A 274 3.19 -14.05 -19.12
C PRO A 274 3.93 -12.84 -18.55
N VAL A 275 3.81 -12.62 -17.24
CA VAL A 275 4.70 -11.70 -16.54
C VAL A 275 6.02 -12.43 -16.43
N GLU A 276 7.01 -12.05 -17.26
CA GLU A 276 8.37 -12.58 -17.16
C GLU A 276 8.90 -12.30 -15.75
N ARG A 277 8.94 -13.35 -14.92
CA ARG A 277 9.74 -13.35 -13.70
C ARG A 277 11.20 -13.44 -14.12
N LYS A 278 11.80 -12.32 -14.53
CA LYS A 278 13.27 -12.26 -14.58
C LYS A 278 13.74 -12.45 -13.15
N HIS A 279 14.52 -13.50 -12.91
CA HIS A 279 15.21 -13.72 -11.65
C HIS A 279 15.87 -12.41 -11.23
N GLU A 280 15.56 -11.97 -10.02
CA GLU A 280 16.18 -10.83 -9.37
C GLU A 280 17.69 -11.07 -9.32
N THR A 281 18.43 -10.55 -10.29
CA THR A 281 19.83 -10.23 -10.06
C THR A 281 19.84 -9.07 -9.08
N GLU A 282 20.34 -9.32 -7.87
CA GLU A 282 20.64 -8.32 -6.85
C GLU A 282 21.59 -7.27 -7.42
N GLN A 283 21.07 -6.29 -8.16
CA GLN A 283 21.68 -4.98 -8.27
C GLN A 283 21.04 -4.14 -7.17
N ALA A 284 21.78 -3.98 -6.08
CA ALA A 284 21.43 -3.14 -4.95
C ALA A 284 20.89 -1.78 -5.46
N PRO A 285 19.79 -1.26 -4.88
CA PRO A 285 19.26 0.05 -5.25
C PRO A 285 20.34 1.12 -5.08
N ARG A 286 20.58 1.95 -6.12
CA ARG A 286 21.30 3.21 -5.92
C ARG A 286 20.55 4.01 -4.86
N ASP A 287 21.24 4.31 -3.76
CA ASP A 287 20.69 4.77 -2.49
C ASP A 287 19.62 5.88 -2.62
N LEU A 288 18.35 5.50 -2.45
CA LEU A 288 17.24 6.45 -2.27
C LEU A 288 17.49 7.36 -1.06
N ALA A 289 18.26 6.87 -0.07
CA ALA A 289 18.74 7.62 1.08
C ALA A 289 19.65 8.80 0.66
N ALA A 290 20.54 8.60 -0.32
CA ALA A 290 21.39 9.66 -0.87
C ALA A 290 20.58 10.68 -1.70
N VAL A 291 19.52 10.23 -2.39
CA VAL A 291 18.64 11.08 -3.23
C VAL A 291 17.77 12.03 -2.39
N LEU A 292 17.30 11.58 -1.22
CA LEU A 292 16.46 12.38 -0.33
C LEU A 292 17.25 13.25 0.66
N GLY A 293 18.56 13.02 0.82
CA GLY A 293 19.47 13.86 1.58
C GLY A 293 19.28 13.72 3.09
N SER A 294 20.20 12.99 3.74
CA SER A 294 20.49 13.17 5.16
C SER A 294 21.36 14.41 5.33
N GLU A 295 20.75 15.59 5.46
CA GLU A 295 21.45 16.73 6.08
C GLU A 295 20.83 16.97 7.45
N THR A 296 21.33 16.21 8.41
CA THR A 296 21.43 16.65 9.80
C THR A 296 22.74 16.09 10.32
N LYS A 297 23.80 16.91 10.21
CA LYS A 297 24.98 16.77 11.04
C LYS A 297 24.54 17.06 12.48
N TYR A 298 24.22 16.02 13.23
CA TYR A 298 24.32 16.05 14.68
C TYR A 298 25.24 14.91 15.10
N ASN A 299 26.14 15.29 15.99
CA ASN A 299 27.31 14.57 16.47
C ASN A 299 27.10 13.07 16.69
N ALA A 300 28.16 12.32 16.38
CA ALA A 300 28.38 10.99 16.92
C ALA A 300 28.28 11.03 18.46
N PHE A 301 27.76 9.94 19.03
CA PHE A 301 27.29 9.72 20.42
C PHE A 301 25.83 10.07 20.68
N GLU A 302 24.91 9.14 20.39
CA GLU A 302 23.83 8.72 21.29
C GLU A 302 23.02 7.53 20.70
N ALA A 303 22.48 6.68 21.56
CA ALA A 303 21.96 5.35 21.28
C ALA A 303 20.80 5.27 20.24
N LYS A 304 20.77 4.17 19.46
CA LYS A 304 19.66 3.78 18.58
C LYS A 304 18.32 3.79 19.34
N LYS A 305 17.37 4.63 18.91
CA LYS A 305 16.09 4.89 19.58
C LYS A 305 14.99 3.90 19.17
N LEU A 306 14.20 3.43 20.13
CA LEU A 306 13.06 2.51 19.97
C LEU A 306 11.85 3.19 19.32
N THR A 307 10.93 2.39 18.75
CA THR A 307 9.66 2.82 18.19
C THR A 307 8.69 3.27 19.30
N ASN A 308 8.27 4.54 19.26
CA ASN A 308 7.29 5.09 20.20
C ASN A 308 5.86 4.91 19.67
N LEU A 309 5.01 4.25 20.45
CA LEU A 309 3.57 4.12 20.19
C LEU A 309 2.82 5.40 20.58
N ASN A 310 1.77 5.78 19.83
CA ASN A 310 1.00 7.00 20.10
C ASN A 310 -0.15 6.74 21.09
N ALA A 311 -0.74 7.81 21.64
CA ALA A 311 -1.81 7.73 22.63
C ALA A 311 -3.06 6.93 22.19
N PHE A 312 -3.29 6.81 20.87
CA PHE A 312 -4.37 6.03 20.30
C PHE A 312 -4.08 4.51 20.33
N ASP A 313 -2.81 4.11 20.20
CA ASP A 313 -2.34 2.73 20.34
C ASP A 313 -2.44 2.26 21.81
N ILE A 314 -2.27 3.20 22.75
CA ILE A 314 -2.42 2.97 24.19
C ILE A 314 -3.89 2.73 24.57
N ILE A 315 -4.80 3.54 24.02
CA ILE A 315 -6.23 3.45 24.33
C ILE A 315 -6.87 2.19 23.74
N SER A 316 -6.44 1.75 22.55
CA SER A 316 -6.95 0.54 21.92
C SER A 316 -6.53 -0.76 22.61
N SER A 317 -5.51 -0.69 23.49
CA SER A 317 -4.87 -1.84 24.15
C SER A 317 -5.16 -1.95 25.65
N SER A 318 -5.99 -1.06 26.20
CA SER A 318 -6.40 -1.07 27.62
C SER A 318 -7.52 -2.08 27.88
N SER A 319 -7.43 -2.86 28.96
CA SER A 319 -8.41 -3.90 29.33
C SER A 319 -9.83 -3.36 29.57
N GLY A 320 -9.97 -2.07 29.88
CA GLY A 320 -11.27 -1.39 30.05
C GLY A 320 -11.87 -0.80 28.77
N PHE A 321 -11.14 -0.82 27.65
CA PHE A 321 -11.54 -0.27 26.35
C PHE A 321 -11.05 -1.16 25.21
N ASP A 322 -11.08 -2.49 25.41
CA ASP A 322 -10.64 -3.46 24.40
C ASP A 322 -11.59 -3.46 23.19
N LEU A 323 -11.28 -2.63 22.20
CA LEU A 323 -12.00 -2.55 20.92
C LEU A 323 -11.53 -3.61 19.92
N SER A 324 -10.64 -4.53 20.30
CA SER A 324 -10.12 -5.55 19.38
C SER A 324 -11.22 -6.47 18.81
N GLY A 325 -12.34 -6.64 19.53
CA GLY A 325 -13.54 -7.33 19.04
C GLY A 325 -14.25 -6.61 17.88
N LEU A 326 -14.02 -5.32 17.68
CA LEU A 326 -14.54 -4.55 16.53
C LEU A 326 -13.65 -4.66 15.28
N PHE A 327 -12.36 -4.96 15.45
CA PHE A 327 -11.36 -4.84 14.38
C PHE A 327 -10.67 -6.16 13.99
N THR A 328 -10.84 -7.25 14.72
CA THR A 328 -10.30 -8.57 14.34
C THR A 328 -11.41 -9.62 14.26
N LYS A 329 -11.48 -10.33 13.11
CA LYS A 329 -12.27 -11.56 13.01
C LYS A 329 -11.58 -12.62 13.87
N ASN A 330 -12.36 -13.32 14.69
CA ASN A 330 -12.00 -14.16 15.83
C ASN A 330 -11.01 -15.34 15.64
N ASP A 331 -10.16 -15.38 14.61
CA ASP A 331 -9.23 -16.51 14.39
C ASP A 331 -7.73 -16.16 14.43
N GLU A 332 -7.34 -14.87 14.37
CA GLU A 332 -5.90 -14.49 14.32
C GLU A 332 -5.28 -14.15 15.68
N LYS A 333 -6.07 -13.80 16.71
CA LYS A 333 -5.59 -13.58 18.10
C LYS A 333 -4.93 -14.80 18.75
N LYS A 334 -4.97 -15.96 18.11
CA LYS A 334 -4.49 -17.24 18.67
C LYS A 334 -2.97 -17.48 18.51
N LYS A 335 -2.20 -16.49 18.04
CA LYS A 335 -0.78 -16.64 17.66
C LYS A 335 0.19 -15.60 18.25
N GLU A 336 -0.30 -14.63 19.02
CA GLU A 336 0.50 -13.51 19.55
C GLU A 336 0.31 -13.40 21.07
N ILE A 337 1.39 -13.14 21.81
CA ILE A 337 1.33 -12.85 23.25
C ILE A 337 2.00 -11.51 23.51
N GLN A 338 1.36 -10.69 24.33
CA GLN A 338 1.85 -9.36 24.70
C GLN A 338 1.96 -9.23 26.23
N PHE A 339 3.02 -8.57 26.69
CA PHE A 339 3.21 -8.20 28.09
C PHE A 339 3.87 -6.84 28.24
N THR A 340 3.63 -6.17 29.36
CA THR A 340 4.29 -4.91 29.71
C THR A 340 5.42 -5.16 30.71
N SER A 341 6.46 -4.33 30.66
CA SER A 341 7.64 -4.40 31.53
C SER A 341 8.08 -3.01 31.97
N MET A 342 8.56 -2.88 33.21
CA MET A 342 9.19 -1.65 33.72
C MET A 342 10.73 -1.66 33.66
N HIS A 343 11.31 -2.71 33.08
CA HIS A 343 12.75 -2.80 32.88
C HIS A 343 13.17 -2.03 31.64
N SER A 344 14.46 -1.65 31.57
CA SER A 344 15.00 -1.02 30.36
C SER A 344 14.95 -1.99 29.17
N ALA A 345 14.81 -1.47 27.95
CA ALA A 345 14.84 -2.29 26.74
C ALA A 345 16.10 -3.17 26.63
N SER A 346 17.25 -2.70 27.14
CA SER A 346 18.49 -3.50 27.18
C SER A 346 18.39 -4.70 28.12
N ALA A 347 17.78 -4.53 29.30
CA ALA A 347 17.56 -5.63 30.25
C ALA A 347 16.53 -6.63 29.72
N ILE A 348 15.45 -6.15 29.10
CA ILE A 348 14.43 -7.00 28.46
C ILE A 348 15.06 -7.82 27.32
N THR A 349 15.85 -7.16 26.47
CA THR A 349 16.51 -7.84 25.34
C THR A 349 17.49 -8.90 25.83
N SER A 350 18.30 -8.59 26.86
CA SER A 350 19.25 -9.55 27.43
C SER A 350 18.54 -10.78 28.02
N LYS A 351 17.44 -10.58 28.75
CA LYS A 351 16.64 -11.69 29.28
C LYS A 351 16.00 -12.55 28.18
N LEU A 352 15.56 -11.94 27.08
CA LEU A 352 15.06 -12.68 25.92
C LEU A 352 16.16 -13.48 25.21
N GLU A 353 17.40 -12.98 25.21
CA GLU A 353 18.57 -13.69 24.69
C GLU A 353 18.92 -14.90 25.57
N ASP A 354 18.93 -14.75 26.90
CA ASP A 354 19.13 -15.86 27.85
C ASP A 354 18.09 -16.96 27.66
N ILE A 355 16.83 -16.56 27.44
CA ILE A 355 15.73 -17.49 27.15
C ILE A 355 15.97 -18.19 25.81
N ALA A 356 16.38 -17.46 24.78
CA ALA A 356 16.69 -18.05 23.47
C ALA A 356 17.79 -19.12 23.58
N GLU A 357 18.84 -18.84 24.36
CA GLU A 357 19.94 -19.78 24.61
C GLU A 357 19.46 -21.03 25.37
N SER A 358 18.68 -20.85 26.45
CA SER A 358 18.11 -21.97 27.22
C SER A 358 17.21 -22.87 26.36
N LEU A 359 16.54 -22.28 25.36
CA LEU A 359 15.63 -22.97 24.44
C LEU A 359 16.31 -23.52 23.17
N LYS A 360 17.64 -23.39 23.07
CA LYS A 360 18.43 -23.76 21.88
C LYS A 360 17.92 -23.09 20.59
N LEU A 361 17.39 -21.87 20.72
CA LEU A 361 17.00 -21.01 19.62
C LEU A 361 18.18 -20.11 19.24
N LYS A 362 18.53 -20.05 17.95
CA LYS A 362 19.58 -19.16 17.47
C LYS A 362 19.00 -17.78 17.19
N VAL A 363 19.56 -16.75 17.82
CA VAL A 363 19.24 -15.35 17.50
C VAL A 363 19.83 -15.01 16.13
N LYS A 364 18.99 -14.59 15.18
CA LYS A 364 19.39 -14.26 13.80
C LYS A 364 19.51 -12.77 13.54
N MET A 365 18.78 -11.93 14.29
CA MET A 365 18.75 -10.49 14.05
C MET A 365 18.42 -9.74 15.34
N LYS A 366 19.14 -8.64 15.58
CA LYS A 366 18.93 -7.68 16.67
C LYS A 366 18.97 -6.28 16.08
N ASP A 367 17.82 -5.66 15.85
CA ASP A 367 17.75 -4.28 15.37
C ASP A 367 16.58 -3.53 16.00
N GLY A 368 16.85 -2.35 16.57
CA GLY A 368 15.84 -1.37 16.98
C GLY A 368 14.73 -1.85 17.94
N GLY A 369 14.94 -2.91 18.74
CA GLY A 369 13.91 -3.50 19.61
C GLY A 369 13.29 -4.80 19.09
N LEU A 370 13.62 -5.22 17.87
CA LEU A 370 13.17 -6.49 17.29
C LEU A 370 14.25 -7.57 17.43
N LEU A 371 13.90 -8.67 18.09
CA LEU A 371 14.71 -9.87 18.27
C LEU A 371 14.09 -11.04 17.49
N LYS A 372 14.83 -11.58 16.52
CA LYS A 372 14.40 -12.76 15.74
C LYS A 372 15.15 -14.00 16.18
N MET A 373 14.41 -15.02 16.58
CA MET A 373 14.93 -16.28 17.14
C MET A 373 14.43 -17.47 16.30
N GLU A 374 15.32 -18.40 15.95
CA GLU A 374 14.96 -19.57 15.16
C GLU A 374 15.50 -20.86 15.77
N GLY A 375 14.64 -21.87 15.87
CA GLY A 375 14.98 -23.17 16.44
C GLY A 375 15.83 -24.01 15.50
N SER A 376 16.74 -24.79 16.08
CA SER A 376 17.66 -25.65 15.33
C SER A 376 16.99 -26.93 14.79
N ASN A 377 15.87 -27.35 15.38
CA ASN A 377 15.16 -28.57 15.00
C ASN A 377 14.15 -28.32 13.88
N ARG A 378 14.21 -29.12 12.81
CA ARG A 378 13.22 -29.09 11.71
C ARG A 378 12.06 -30.04 12.01
N GLY A 379 10.92 -29.50 12.44
CA GLY A 379 9.67 -30.25 12.54
C GLY A 379 9.01 -30.49 11.17
N ARG A 380 7.83 -31.14 11.15
CA ARG A 380 7.05 -31.42 9.93
C ARG A 380 6.67 -30.16 9.13
N LYS A 381 6.71 -28.98 9.74
CA LYS A 381 6.42 -27.66 9.15
C LYS A 381 7.64 -26.72 9.09
N GLY A 382 8.85 -27.27 9.14
CA GLY A 382 10.09 -26.51 9.19
C GLY A 382 10.48 -26.09 10.61
N ALA A 383 11.57 -25.32 10.72
CA ALA A 383 12.07 -24.81 11.99
C ALA A 383 11.12 -23.75 12.58
N LEU A 384 10.93 -23.77 13.90
CA LEU A 384 10.14 -22.77 14.63
C LEU A 384 10.89 -21.44 14.66
N ALA A 385 10.29 -20.37 14.12
CA ALA A 385 10.82 -19.01 14.24
C ALA A 385 9.87 -18.11 15.04
N ILE A 386 10.44 -17.35 15.97
CA ILE A 386 9.76 -16.47 16.92
C ILE A 386 10.37 -15.07 16.79
N ASP A 387 9.52 -14.07 16.64
CA ASP A 387 9.92 -12.66 16.70
C ASP A 387 9.41 -12.06 18.02
N ALA A 388 10.29 -11.38 18.74
CA ALA A 388 9.95 -10.58 19.90
C ALA A 388 10.25 -9.10 19.59
N GLU A 389 9.24 -8.24 19.69
CA GLU A 389 9.34 -6.81 19.38
C GLU A 389 9.08 -5.99 20.65
N ILE A 390 10.01 -5.10 20.99
CA ILE A 390 9.97 -4.25 22.18
C ILE A 390 9.61 -2.83 21.73
N PHE A 391 8.54 -2.30 22.28
CA PHE A 391 8.08 -0.93 22.08
C PHE A 391 8.31 -0.11 23.35
N GLU A 392 8.87 1.09 23.21
CA GLU A 392 9.09 2.00 24.34
C GLU A 392 7.87 2.91 24.50
N PHE A 393 7.33 3.00 25.73
CA PHE A 393 6.31 3.99 26.09
C PHE A 393 6.93 5.17 26.83
N THR A 394 7.84 4.87 27.77
CA THR A 394 8.69 5.82 28.49
C THR A 394 10.05 5.14 28.74
N PRO A 395 11.11 5.88 29.13
CA PRO A 395 12.41 5.28 29.43
C PRO A 395 12.38 4.15 30.48
N SER A 396 11.29 4.06 31.25
CA SER A 396 11.06 3.06 32.30
C SER A 396 9.82 2.17 32.05
N PHE A 397 9.15 2.23 30.90
CA PHE A 397 7.97 1.42 30.61
C PHE A 397 7.96 0.96 29.13
N HIS A 398 7.87 -0.36 28.93
CA HIS A 398 7.98 -0.99 27.61
C HIS A 398 6.86 -2.03 27.38
N LEU A 399 6.37 -2.16 26.15
CA LEU A 399 5.54 -3.29 25.69
C LEU A 399 6.42 -4.30 24.96
N VAL A 400 6.16 -5.59 25.17
CA VAL A 400 6.83 -6.65 24.43
C VAL A 400 5.78 -7.52 23.76
N GLU A 401 5.89 -7.68 22.45
CA GLU A 401 5.04 -8.54 21.64
C GLU A 401 5.84 -9.73 21.11
N ILE A 402 5.35 -10.94 21.36
CA ILE A 402 5.95 -12.19 20.89
C ILE A 402 5.02 -12.86 19.89
N ARG A 403 5.50 -13.08 18.67
CA ARG A 403 4.74 -13.67 17.56
C ARG A 403 5.47 -14.83 16.88
N LYS A 404 4.69 -15.79 16.36
CA LYS A 404 5.21 -16.93 15.59
C LYS A 404 5.33 -16.60 14.11
N CYS A 405 6.54 -16.63 13.57
CA CYS A 405 6.83 -16.36 12.16
C CYS A 405 6.73 -17.61 11.27
N SER A 406 7.23 -18.75 11.73
CA SER A 406 7.21 -20.03 10.97
C SER A 406 7.21 -21.24 11.93
N GLY A 407 7.08 -22.47 11.43
CA GLY A 407 7.05 -23.70 12.24
C GLY A 407 5.68 -24.07 12.82
N ASP A 408 5.63 -25.13 13.63
CA ASP A 408 4.38 -25.70 14.15
C ASP A 408 3.75 -24.85 15.27
N THR A 409 2.43 -24.65 15.19
CA THR A 409 1.69 -23.79 16.14
C THR A 409 1.52 -24.42 17.51
N LEU A 410 1.43 -25.75 17.59
CA LEU A 410 1.31 -26.47 18.86
C LEU A 410 2.65 -26.46 19.60
N GLU A 411 3.75 -26.68 18.87
CA GLU A 411 5.11 -26.57 19.39
C GLU A 411 5.39 -25.17 19.93
N PHE A 412 4.98 -24.11 19.21
CA PHE A 412 5.09 -22.73 19.68
C PHE A 412 4.33 -22.50 20.98
N ARG A 413 3.08 -22.98 21.09
CA ARG A 413 2.26 -22.76 22.29
C ARG A 413 2.80 -23.48 23.52
N ASN A 414 3.26 -24.71 23.37
CA ASN A 414 3.82 -25.48 24.48
C ASN A 414 5.09 -24.82 25.00
N LYS A 415 6.05 -24.50 24.12
CA LYS A 415 7.29 -23.78 24.51
C LYS A 415 7.00 -22.43 25.17
N LEU A 416 5.98 -21.73 24.68
CA LEU A 416 5.62 -20.41 25.20
C LEU A 416 4.97 -20.50 26.60
N GLN A 417 4.17 -21.54 26.87
CA GLN A 417 3.54 -21.76 28.18
C GLN A 417 4.46 -22.41 29.21
N GLU A 418 5.26 -23.39 28.81
CA GLU A 418 6.08 -24.21 29.71
C GLU A 418 7.43 -23.56 30.03
N ASP A 419 8.03 -22.84 29.08
CA ASP A 419 9.40 -22.34 29.23
C ASP A 419 9.48 -20.81 29.24
N VAL A 420 8.88 -20.14 28.25
CA VAL A 420 9.04 -18.69 28.05
C VAL A 420 8.26 -17.89 29.11
N LYS A 421 6.99 -18.24 29.38
CA LYS A 421 6.18 -17.54 30.40
C LYS A 421 6.77 -17.62 31.81
N PRO A 422 7.23 -18.78 32.29
CA PRO A 422 7.89 -18.86 33.60
C PRO A 422 9.21 -18.10 33.67
N ALA A 423 10.02 -18.13 32.61
CA ALA A 423 11.32 -17.44 32.57
C ALA A 423 11.21 -15.91 32.48
N LEU A 424 10.08 -15.39 32.00
CA LEU A 424 9.82 -13.95 31.91
C LEU A 424 9.17 -13.35 33.17
N LYS A 425 8.85 -14.15 34.20
CA LYS A 425 8.16 -13.66 35.42
C LYS A 425 8.87 -12.49 36.09
N ASP A 426 10.20 -12.46 36.03
CA ASP A 426 11.02 -11.44 36.69
C ASP A 426 10.95 -10.07 35.99
N ILE A 427 10.57 -10.04 34.71
CA ILE A 427 10.53 -8.80 33.91
C ILE A 427 9.12 -8.41 33.48
N VAL A 428 8.13 -9.28 33.68
CA VAL A 428 6.73 -9.02 33.31
C VAL A 428 6.03 -8.27 34.43
N TRP A 429 5.54 -7.08 34.10
CA TRP A 429 4.64 -6.31 34.96
C TRP A 429 3.18 -6.78 34.83
N ALA A 430 2.69 -6.97 33.60
CA ALA A 430 1.36 -7.52 33.35
C ALA A 430 1.27 -8.24 31.98
N TRP A 431 0.56 -9.36 31.92
CA TRP A 431 0.22 -10.04 30.67
C TRP A 431 -1.11 -9.51 30.11
N GLN A 432 -1.16 -9.20 28.81
CA GLN A 432 -2.43 -8.88 28.14
C GLN A 432 -3.13 -10.18 27.68
N GLY A 433 -4.40 -10.35 28.04
CA GLY A 433 -5.27 -11.43 27.53
C GLY A 433 -5.51 -12.64 28.43
N ASN A 434 -5.07 -12.64 29.70
CA ASN A 434 -5.55 -13.60 30.70
C ASN A 434 -6.61 -12.93 31.57
N THR A 435 -7.87 -13.33 31.37
CA THR A 435 -8.90 -13.21 32.41
C THR A 435 -8.38 -13.93 33.64
N VAL A 436 -8.09 -13.17 34.70
CA VAL A 436 -7.94 -13.75 36.03
C VAL A 436 -9.34 -14.23 36.41
N GLN A 437 -9.60 -15.52 36.24
CA GLN A 437 -10.59 -16.19 37.06
C GLN A 437 -10.00 -16.25 38.47
N SER A 438 -10.55 -15.47 39.39
CA SER A 438 -10.43 -15.75 40.80
C SER A 438 -11.72 -15.31 41.50
N CYS A 439 -12.45 -16.35 41.92
CA CYS A 439 -13.41 -16.50 43.02
C CYS A 439 -14.25 -15.30 43.46
#